data_AF-A0A1G9YC45-F1
#
_entry.id   AF-A0A1G9YC45-F1
#
_cell.length_a   1.000
_cell.length_b   1.000
_cell.length_c   1.000
_cell.angle_alpha   90.00
_cell.angle_beta   90.00
_cell.angle_gamma   90.00
#
_symmetry.space_group_name_H-M   'P 1'
#
loop_
_entity.id
_entity.type
_entity.pdbx_description
1 polymer ?
#
loop_
_entity_poly.entity_id
_entity_poly.type
_entity_poly.pdbx_seq_one_letter_code
_entity_poly.pdbx_strand_id
1 'polypeptide(L)' 'MKKQVPCPRCGSRIMDAEECVNTQSKIYNPYDPGPPRDRWRPDYYIKCWKCGTKIAFRKIDSNIRT' A
#
# COMPACT_ATOMS: atom_id res chain seq x y z
N MET A 1 2.03 5.61 19.12
CA MET A 1 2.93 6.52 18.37
C MET A 1 2.53 6.45 16.89
N LYS A 2 2.93 7.39 16.01
CA LYS A 2 2.64 7.26 14.56
C LYS A 2 3.85 6.66 13.85
N LYS A 3 3.62 5.78 12.87
CA LYS A 3 4.67 5.21 12.01
C LYS A 3 4.58 5.78 10.60
N GLN A 4 5.73 6.06 9.99
CA GLN A 4 5.79 6.58 8.63
C GLN A 4 5.62 5.44 7.63
N VAL A 5 4.79 5.66 6.62
CA VAL A 5 4.64 4.75 5.48
C VAL A 5 5.43 5.31 4.29
N PRO A 6 6.54 4.66 3.90
CA PRO A 6 7.40 5.16 2.82
C PRO A 6 6.86 4.77 1.45
N CYS A 7 7.28 5.54 0.43
CA CYS A 7 7.06 5.19 -0.96
C CYS A 7 7.89 3.96 -1.36
N PRO A 8 7.27 2.90 -1.93
CA PRO A 8 8.01 1.72 -2.37
C PRO A 8 8.94 1.97 -3.56
N ARG A 9 8.84 3.14 -4.22
CA ARG A 9 9.73 3.52 -5.34
C ARG A 9 10.89 4.42 -4.92
N CYS A 10 10.66 5.45 -4.11
CA CYS A 10 11.68 6.46 -3.79
C CYS A 10 11.95 6.65 -2.29
N GLY A 11 11.35 5.83 -1.42
CA GLY A 11 11.53 5.87 0.04
C GLY A 11 10.92 7.09 0.75
N SER A 12 10.41 8.07 0.01
CA SER A 12 9.88 9.30 0.60
C SER A 12 8.56 9.04 1.33
N ARG A 13 8.34 9.76 2.44
CA ARG A 13 7.13 9.65 3.26
C ARG A 13 5.88 9.91 2.44
N ILE A 14 4.91 9.00 2.51
CA ILE A 14 3.59 9.15 1.87
C ILE A 14 2.54 9.59 2.87
N MET A 15 2.48 8.91 4.00
CA MET A 15 1.52 9.17 5.07
C MET A 15 2.07 8.67 6.40
N ASP A 16 1.43 9.09 7.48
CA ASP A 16 1.66 8.56 8.81
C ASP A 16 0.47 7.67 9.19
N ALA A 17 0.73 6.44 9.60
CA ALA A 17 -0.28 5.52 10.11
C ALA A 17 -0.20 5.43 11.62
N GLU A 18 -1.32 5.16 12.28
CA GLU A 18 -1.30 4.71 13.68
C GLU A 18 -0.49 3.41 13.80
N GLU A 19 0.24 3.26 14.89
CA GLU A 19 1.16 2.13 15.10
C GLU A 19 0.48 0.75 14.95
N CYS A 20 -0.76 0.65 15.44
CA CYS A 20 -1.59 -0.55 15.36
C CYS A 20 -2.17 -0.83 13.96
N VAL A 21 -2.09 0.11 13.02
CA VAL A 21 -2.62 -0.07 11.67
C VAL A 21 -1.54 -0.67 10.78
N ASN A 22 -1.79 -1.87 10.26
CA ASN A 22 -0.91 -2.48 9.27
C ASN A 22 -1.40 -2.18 7.85
N THR A 23 -0.47 -1.77 7.00
CA THR A 23 -0.74 -1.39 5.61
C THR A 23 0.20 -2.13 4.68
N GLN A 24 -0.34 -2.76 3.65
CA GLN A 24 0.42 -3.19 2.49
C GLN A 24 0.34 -2.12 1.41
N SER A 25 1.45 -1.91 0.70
CA SER A 25 1.50 -1.01 -0.43
C SER A 25 2.21 -1.67 -1.61
N LYS A 26 1.74 -1.38 -2.82
CA LYS A 26 2.34 -1.84 -4.07
C LYS A 26 2.34 -0.71 -5.09
N ILE A 27 3.33 -0.68 -5.97
CA ILE A 27 3.26 0.18 -7.16
C ILE A 27 2.06 -0.29 -7.99
N TYR A 28 1.18 0.64 -8.34
CA TYR A 28 0.00 0.30 -9.14
C TYR A 28 0.43 -0.19 -10.52
N ASN A 29 0.03 -1.41 -10.85
CA ASN A 29 0.17 -1.97 -12.19
C ASN A 29 -1.23 -2.24 -12.76
N PRO A 30 -1.68 -1.51 -13.81
CA PRO A 30 -2.99 -1.74 -14.42
C PRO A 30 -3.10 -3.11 -15.12
N TYR A 31 -1.97 -3.77 -15.37
CA TYR A 31 -1.88 -5.06 -16.05
C TYR A 31 -1.49 -6.22 -15.11
N ASP A 32 -1.76 -6.12 -13.81
CA ASP A 32 -1.44 -7.20 -12.85
C ASP A 32 -2.04 -8.55 -13.34
N PRO A 33 -1.20 -9.52 -13.76
CA PRO A 33 -1.64 -10.72 -14.47
C PRO A 33 -2.20 -11.81 -13.54
N GLY A 34 -2.30 -11.54 -12.23
CA GLY A 34 -2.76 -12.53 -11.26
C GLY A 34 -4.17 -13.04 -11.55
N PRO A 35 -4.44 -14.35 -11.33
CA PRO A 35 -5.78 -14.92 -11.46
C PRO A 35 -6.77 -14.20 -10.54
N PRO A 36 -8.06 -14.05 -10.90
CA PRO A 36 -9.02 -13.22 -10.16
C PRO A 36 -9.17 -13.56 -8.67
N ARG A 37 -8.90 -14.81 -8.29
CA ARG A 37 -8.95 -15.31 -6.90
C ARG A 37 -7.76 -14.86 -6.04
N ASP A 38 -6.60 -14.64 -6.65
CA ASP A 38 -5.37 -14.22 -5.97
C ASP A 38 -5.03 -12.75 -6.22
N ARG A 39 -5.89 -12.04 -6.97
CA ARG A 39 -5.68 -10.65 -7.30
C ARG A 39 -5.74 -9.81 -6.02
N TRP A 40 -4.59 -9.26 -5.68
CA TRP A 40 -4.47 -8.31 -4.57
C TRP A 40 -5.36 -7.10 -4.84
N ARG A 41 -6.34 -6.84 -3.95
CA ARG A 41 -7.30 -5.74 -4.09
C ARG A 41 -6.92 -4.59 -3.16
N PRO A 42 -6.56 -3.42 -3.71
CA PRO A 42 -6.34 -2.23 -2.90
C PRO A 42 -7.65 -1.61 -2.43
N ASP A 43 -7.60 -0.96 -1.27
CA ASP A 43 -8.70 -0.14 -0.74
C ASP A 43 -8.69 1.26 -1.38
N TYR A 44 -7.50 1.80 -1.65
CA TYR A 44 -7.33 3.13 -2.24
C TYR A 44 -5.98 3.27 -2.97
N TYR A 45 -5.86 4.37 -3.73
CA TYR A 45 -4.66 4.73 -4.45
C TYR A 45 -4.19 6.12 -4.05
N ILE A 46 -2.87 6.28 -3.88
CA ILE A 46 -2.23 7.57 -3.58
C ILE A 46 -1.10 7.79 -4.59
N LYS A 47 -0.95 9.03 -5.06
CA LYS A 47 0.21 9.44 -5.86
C LYS A 47 1.31 9.92 -4.93
N CYS A 48 2.53 9.39 -5.06
CA CYS A 48 3.68 9.92 -4.33
C CYS A 48 3.94 11.36 -4.76
N TRP A 49 3.94 12.29 -3.80
CA TRP A 49 4.18 13.71 -4.06
C TRP A 49 5.58 13.99 -4.62
N LYS A 50 6.58 13.17 -4.29
CA LYS A 50 7.97 13.36 -4.74
C LYS A 50 8.25 12.77 -6.13
N CYS A 51 7.94 11.49 -6.34
CA CYS A 51 8.30 10.79 -7.60
C CYS A 51 7.12 10.60 -8.56
N GLY A 52 5.92 11.02 -8.18
CA GLY A 52 4.72 10.94 -9.01
C GLY A 52 4.13 9.53 -9.20
N THR A 53 4.73 8.48 -8.63
CA THR A 53 4.24 7.10 -8.80
C THR A 53 2.89 6.90 -8.12
N LYS A 54 1.95 6.28 -8.85
CA LYS A 54 0.67 5.83 -8.30
C LYS A 54 0.88 4.54 -7.52
N ILE A 55 0.43 4.54 -6.27
CA ILE A 55 0.68 3.48 -5.31
C ILE A 55 -0.68 3.03 -4.79
N ALA A 56 -0.88 1.74 -4.80
CA ALA A 56 -2.06 1.09 -4.30
C ALA A 56 -1.82 0.70 -2.84
N PHE A 57 -2.80 0.92 -1.98
CA PHE A 57 -2.72 0.63 -0.56
C PHE A 57 -3.86 -0.30 -0.13
N ARG A 58 -3.55 -1.21 0.79
CA ARG A 58 -4.53 -2.08 1.45
C ARG A 58 -4.26 -2.10 2.94
N LYS A 59 -5.28 -1.81 3.76
CA LYS A 59 -5.22 -2.08 5.20
C LYS A 59 -5.29 -3.59 5.40
N ILE A 60 -4.41 -4.11 6.25
CA ILE A 60 -4.42 -5.52 6.61
C ILE A 60 -4.70 -5.63 8.11
N ASP A 61 -5.72 -6.40 8.45
CA ASP A 61 -6.02 -6.70 9.84
C ASP A 61 -5.09 -7.81 10.33
N SER A 62 -4.43 -7.58 11.45
CA SER A 62 -3.47 -8.50 12.06
C SER A 62 -4.11 -9.79 12.61
N ASN A 63 -5.43 -9.95 12.50
CA ASN A 63 -6.19 -11.07 13.08
C ASN A 63 -6.48 -12.22 12.11
N ILE A 64 -5.97 -12.18 10.87
CA ILE A 64 -6.13 -13.29 9.94
C ILE A 64 -4.93 -14.24 10.09
N ARG A 65 -5.06 -15.19 11.02
CA ARG A 65 -4.30 -16.45 10.99
C ARG A 65 -4.89 -17.29 9.85
N THR A 66 -4.19 -17.33 8.72
CA THR A 66 -4.31 -18.43 7.75
C THR A 66 -3.17 -19.40 7.97
#